data_AF-A0A835SW81-F1
#
_entry.id   AF-A0A835SW81-F1
#
_cell.length_a   1.000
_cell.length_b   1.000
_cell.length_c   1.000
_cell.angle_alpha   90.00
_cell.angle_beta   90.00
_cell.angle_gamma   90.00
#
_symmetry.space_group_name_H-M   'P 1'
#
loop_
_entity.id
_entity.type
_entity.pdbx_description
1 polymer ?
#
loop_
_entity_poly.entity_id
_entity_poly.type
_entity_poly.pdbx_seq_one_letter_code
_entity_poly.pdbx_strand_id
1 'polypeptide(L)'
;MNGDTGPATLDTWKQQYRALLVSIAAKLHARAGASGTATGTAAPTSVPLLIMTLPPLGEDLTDAVNARVDAYNAALTQIVLDFAKEQKALLKPASGAAAARAVVLDVKLVDVSSECKAAIAKNQAARQAGGNWAPLALPTPFGKAVKAIIRCQLARDVWGRSYDAQSDAVGAAVITPDAIHINERGADLLVGLLAAQLVKPLAPPPPPPK
;
A
#
# COMPACT_ATOMS: atom_id res chain seq x y z
N MET A 1 13.37 21.18 4.31
CA MET A 1 12.18 22.02 4.52
C MET A 1 10.98 21.10 4.52
N ASN A 2 10.39 20.84 5.70
CA ASN A 2 9.10 20.17 5.80
C ASN A 2 8.05 21.25 5.50
N GLY A 3 7.69 21.38 4.22
CA GLY A 3 6.75 22.36 3.74
C GLY A 3 5.36 22.03 4.24
N ASP A 4 4.83 22.91 5.07
CA ASP A 4 3.45 22.88 5.54
C ASP A 4 2.54 23.20 4.34
N THR A 5 1.92 22.18 3.75
CA THR A 5 1.21 22.27 2.47
C THR A 5 -0.29 22.45 2.64
N GLY A 6 -0.73 23.44 3.44
CA GLY A 6 -2.16 23.77 3.60
C GLY A 6 -3.06 22.57 3.96
N PRO A 7 -4.39 22.71 3.89
CA PRO A 7 -5.27 21.55 4.05
C PRO A 7 -5.02 20.57 2.91
N ALA A 8 -4.75 19.30 3.24
CA ALA A 8 -4.52 18.24 2.28
C ALA A 8 -5.78 18.01 1.41
N THR A 9 -5.87 18.70 0.28
CA THR A 9 -6.85 18.39 -0.76
C THR A 9 -6.40 17.14 -1.52
N LEU A 10 -7.34 16.46 -2.18
CA LEU A 10 -7.02 15.32 -3.02
C LEU A 10 -6.01 15.68 -4.11
N ASP A 11 -6.07 16.89 -4.67
CA ASP A 11 -5.14 17.32 -5.72
C ASP A 11 -3.75 17.65 -5.19
N THR A 12 -3.66 18.31 -4.03
CA THR A 12 -2.37 18.51 -3.35
C THR A 12 -1.71 17.17 -3.02
N TRP A 13 -2.50 16.20 -2.53
CA TRP A 13 -2.02 14.85 -2.26
C TRP A 13 -1.53 14.15 -3.54
N LYS A 14 -2.28 14.23 -4.66
CA LYS A 14 -1.86 13.65 -5.94
C LYS A 14 -0.49 14.18 -6.38
N GLN A 15 -0.31 15.50 -6.32
CA GLN A 15 0.94 16.16 -6.70
C GLN A 15 2.11 15.71 -5.81
N GLN A 16 1.90 15.65 -4.50
CA GLN A 16 2.90 15.20 -3.53
C GLN A 16 3.29 13.74 -3.71
N TYR A 17 2.31 12.85 -3.88
CA TYR A 17 2.57 11.44 -4.09
C TYR A 17 3.34 11.21 -5.39
N ARG A 18 2.99 11.96 -6.44
CA ARG A 18 3.73 11.91 -7.70
C ARG A 18 5.17 12.40 -7.55
N ALA A 19 5.38 13.52 -6.85
CA ALA A 19 6.72 14.04 -6.58
C ALA A 19 7.57 13.04 -5.76
N LEU A 20 6.95 12.31 -4.82
CA LEU A 20 7.60 11.26 -4.05
C LEU A 20 8.10 10.11 -4.96
N LEU A 21 7.27 9.61 -5.88
CA LEU A 21 7.67 8.54 -6.81
C LEU A 21 8.86 8.96 -7.68
N VAL A 22 8.84 10.19 -8.21
CA VAL A 22 9.95 10.76 -8.99
C VAL A 22 11.22 10.88 -8.13
N SER A 23 11.10 11.33 -6.87
CA SER A 23 12.23 11.43 -5.95
C SER A 23 12.85 10.07 -5.63
N ILE A 24 12.02 9.04 -5.43
CA ILE A 24 12.48 7.66 -5.19
C ILE A 24 13.27 7.15 -6.40
N ALA A 25 12.74 7.31 -7.62
CA ALA A 25 13.43 6.90 -8.84
C ALA A 25 14.79 7.60 -8.99
N ALA A 26 14.84 8.92 -8.78
CA ALA A 26 16.08 9.69 -8.87
C ALA A 26 17.13 9.23 -7.86
N LYS A 27 16.73 8.94 -6.62
CA LYS A 27 17.63 8.43 -5.58
C LYS A 27 18.18 7.04 -5.91
N LEU A 28 17.34 6.14 -6.44
CA LEU A 28 17.76 4.80 -6.85
C LEU A 28 18.71 4.85 -8.05
N HIS A 29 18.43 5.71 -9.02
CA HIS A 29 19.31 5.96 -10.16
C HIS A 29 20.68 6.48 -9.71
N ALA A 30 20.72 7.47 -8.80
CA ALA A 30 21.97 8.00 -8.25
C ALA A 30 22.80 6.93 -7.51
N ARG A 31 22.13 6.04 -6.75
CA ARG A 31 22.80 4.92 -6.06
C ARG A 31 23.43 3.91 -7.05
N ALA A 32 22.73 3.60 -8.14
CA ALA A 32 23.28 2.71 -9.17
C ALA A 32 24.48 3.32 -9.90
N GLY A 33 24.46 4.63 -10.16
CA GLY A 33 25.60 5.36 -10.73
C GLY A 33 26.83 5.42 -9.81
N ALA A 34 26.61 5.59 -8.50
CA ALA A 34 27.69 5.63 -7.51
C ALA A 34 28.38 4.28 -7.26
N SER A 35 27.71 3.15 -7.60
CA SER A 35 28.23 1.79 -7.35
C SER A 35 29.27 1.30 -8.36
N GLY A 36 29.77 2.18 -9.24
CA GLY A 36 31.09 2.07 -9.88
C GLY A 36 31.46 0.71 -10.49
N THR A 37 30.98 0.42 -11.70
CA THR A 37 31.65 -0.48 -12.68
C THR A 37 31.21 -0.03 -14.07
N ALA A 38 31.71 1.14 -14.46
CA ALA A 38 31.43 1.77 -15.74
C ALA A 38 32.36 1.22 -16.84
N THR A 39 32.18 -0.04 -17.22
CA THR A 39 32.71 -0.57 -18.50
C THR A 39 31.74 -1.63 -19.01
N GLY A 40 30.73 -1.20 -19.77
CA GLY A 40 29.88 -2.09 -20.55
C GLY A 40 28.48 -1.55 -20.78
N THR A 41 27.95 -1.82 -21.98
CA THR A 41 26.57 -1.67 -22.45
C THR A 41 25.59 -2.57 -21.68
N ALA A 42 25.57 -2.44 -20.36
CA ALA A 42 24.71 -3.24 -19.50
C ALA A 42 23.25 -2.80 -19.67
N ALA A 43 22.36 -3.79 -19.80
CA ALA A 43 20.92 -3.57 -19.84
C ALA A 43 20.42 -2.75 -18.63
N PRO A 44 19.29 -2.04 -18.77
CA PRO A 44 18.64 -1.35 -17.66
C PRO A 44 18.45 -2.27 -16.45
N THR A 45 18.75 -1.76 -15.25
CA THR A 45 18.53 -2.52 -14.00
C THR A 45 17.10 -2.27 -13.53
N SER A 46 16.30 -3.33 -13.48
CA SER A 46 14.93 -3.26 -12.94
C SER A 46 14.96 -3.34 -11.41
N VAL A 47 14.31 -2.39 -10.74
CA VAL A 47 14.13 -2.40 -9.28
C VAL A 47 12.64 -2.51 -8.97
N PRO A 48 12.19 -3.56 -8.25
CA PRO A 48 10.78 -3.71 -7.91
C PRO A 48 10.35 -2.62 -6.92
N LEU A 49 9.25 -1.94 -7.22
CA LEU A 49 8.58 -1.00 -6.32
C LEU A 49 7.14 -1.46 -6.11
N LEU A 50 6.81 -1.80 -4.87
CA LEU A 50 5.45 -2.19 -4.50
C LEU A 50 4.70 -1.01 -3.90
N ILE A 51 3.49 -0.77 -4.38
CA ILE A 51 2.59 0.27 -3.90
C ILE A 51 1.27 -0.39 -3.54
N MET A 52 0.72 -0.06 -2.37
CA MET A 52 -0.51 -0.66 -1.86
C MET A 52 -1.63 0.39 -1.79
N THR A 53 -2.85 -0.01 -2.11
CA THR A 53 -4.04 0.80 -1.80
C THR A 53 -4.29 0.84 -0.29
N LEU A 54 -5.00 1.87 0.17
CA LEU A 54 -5.40 2.02 1.55
C LEU A 54 -6.56 1.06 1.85
N PRO A 55 -6.53 0.27 2.94
CA PRO A 55 -7.69 -0.49 3.37
C PRO A 55 -8.84 0.46 3.78
N PRO A 56 -10.10 0.00 3.75
CA PRO A 56 -11.21 0.75 4.33
C PRO A 56 -10.96 1.02 5.82
N LEU A 57 -11.47 2.15 6.28
CA LEU A 57 -11.47 2.53 7.69
C LEU A 57 -12.82 2.14 8.31
N GLY A 58 -12.81 1.22 9.27
CA GLY A 58 -14.05 0.67 9.82
C GLY A 58 -14.64 -0.46 8.95
N GLU A 59 -15.70 -1.09 9.47
CA GLU A 59 -16.45 -2.12 8.73
C GLU A 59 -17.65 -1.55 7.98
N ASP A 60 -18.06 -0.32 8.29
CA ASP A 60 -19.11 0.37 7.53
C ASP A 60 -18.56 0.90 6.20
N LEU A 61 -18.65 0.08 5.15
CA LEU A 61 -18.21 0.45 3.80
C LEU A 61 -19.02 1.61 3.19
N THR A 62 -20.15 2.00 3.80
CA THR A 62 -20.99 3.11 3.35
C THR A 62 -20.63 4.45 4.01
N ASP A 63 -19.73 4.45 5.00
CA ASP A 63 -19.27 5.66 5.68
C ASP A 63 -18.62 6.64 4.68
N ALA A 64 -18.91 7.93 4.84
CA ALA A 64 -18.31 9.01 4.04
C ALA A 64 -16.77 9.02 4.11
N VAL A 65 -16.18 8.51 5.19
CA VAL A 65 -14.72 8.31 5.30
C VAL A 65 -14.24 7.28 4.27
N ASN A 66 -14.96 6.17 4.07
CA ASN A 66 -14.61 5.15 3.09
C ASN A 66 -14.80 5.64 1.65
N ALA A 67 -15.78 6.51 1.39
CA ALA A 67 -15.87 7.20 0.10
C ALA A 67 -14.64 8.08 -0.18
N ARG A 68 -14.03 8.70 0.84
CA ARG A 68 -12.76 9.43 0.68
C ARG A 68 -11.59 8.49 0.44
N VAL A 69 -11.50 7.39 1.19
CA VAL A 69 -10.48 6.34 0.96
C VAL A 69 -10.54 5.86 -0.49
N ASP A 70 -11.74 5.64 -1.03
CA ASP A 70 -11.95 5.24 -2.42
C ASP A 70 -11.48 6.30 -3.42
N ALA A 71 -11.75 7.58 -3.16
CA ALA A 71 -11.25 8.68 -3.98
C ALA A 71 -9.71 8.74 -3.97
N TYR A 72 -9.06 8.52 -2.83
CA TYR A 72 -7.61 8.43 -2.72
C TYR A 72 -7.05 7.20 -3.46
N ASN A 73 -7.68 6.02 -3.32
CA ASN A 73 -7.25 4.79 -3.99
C ASN A 73 -7.41 4.87 -5.52
N ALA A 74 -8.48 5.50 -6.02
CA ALA A 74 -8.65 5.77 -7.44
C ALA A 74 -7.56 6.71 -7.96
N ALA A 75 -7.28 7.78 -7.23
CA ALA A 75 -6.21 8.72 -7.57
C ALA A 75 -4.82 8.06 -7.52
N LEU A 76 -4.54 7.24 -6.49
CA LEU A 76 -3.33 6.45 -6.37
C LEU A 76 -3.12 5.55 -7.59
N THR A 77 -4.17 4.79 -7.94
CA THR A 77 -4.15 3.86 -9.06
C THR A 77 -3.77 4.57 -10.35
N GLN A 78 -4.39 5.72 -10.62
CA GLN A 78 -4.07 6.52 -11.82
C GLN A 78 -2.62 6.99 -11.82
N ILE A 79 -2.13 7.57 -10.71
CA ILE A 79 -0.75 8.04 -10.59
C ILE A 79 0.25 6.91 -10.83
N VAL A 80 -0.01 5.75 -10.22
CA VAL A 80 0.86 4.58 -10.31
C VAL A 80 0.88 4.00 -11.71
N LEU A 81 -0.28 3.89 -12.37
CA LEU A 81 -0.35 3.41 -13.75
C LEU A 81 0.38 4.34 -14.71
N ASP A 82 0.22 5.65 -14.57
CA ASP A 82 0.90 6.61 -15.43
C ASP A 82 2.41 6.62 -15.18
N PHE A 83 2.83 6.56 -13.92
CA PHE A 83 4.24 6.42 -13.57
C PHE A 83 4.85 5.11 -14.10
N ALA A 84 4.14 3.99 -13.99
CA ALA A 84 4.59 2.70 -14.51
C ALA A 84 4.75 2.71 -16.04
N LYS A 85 3.83 3.38 -16.76
CA LYS A 85 3.95 3.57 -18.22
C LYS A 85 5.22 4.36 -18.58
N GLU A 86 5.51 5.43 -17.86
CA GLU A 86 6.72 6.22 -18.06
C GLU A 86 7.99 5.42 -17.79
N GLN A 87 8.02 4.66 -16.68
CA GLN A 87 9.14 3.77 -16.36
C GLN A 87 9.34 2.71 -17.46
N LYS A 88 8.25 2.12 -17.96
CA LYS A 88 8.31 1.16 -19.08
C LYS A 88 8.81 1.80 -20.37
N ALA A 89 8.51 3.08 -20.63
CA ALA A 89 9.03 3.79 -21.79
C ALA A 89 10.55 3.97 -21.74
N LEU A 90 11.14 4.11 -20.55
CA LEU A 90 12.59 4.18 -20.34
C LEU A 90 13.33 2.87 -20.63
N LEU A 91 12.63 1.73 -20.72
CA LEU A 91 13.22 0.44 -21.13
C LEU A 91 13.43 0.32 -22.63
N LYS A 92 12.82 1.20 -23.46
CA LYS A 92 13.04 1.18 -24.90
C LYS A 92 14.45 1.73 -25.18
N PRO A 93 15.34 0.98 -25.86
CA PRO A 93 16.67 1.48 -26.17
C PRO A 93 16.55 2.71 -27.07
N ALA A 94 17.15 3.83 -26.65
CA ALA A 94 17.36 4.96 -27.54
C ALA A 94 18.31 4.48 -28.66
N SER A 95 17.82 4.48 -29.90
CA SER A 95 18.65 4.16 -31.06
C SER A 95 19.84 5.13 -31.12
N GLY A 96 21.05 4.64 -30.85
CA GLY A 96 22.30 5.33 -31.18
C GLY A 96 23.00 6.14 -30.08
N ALA A 97 22.53 6.16 -28.83
CA ALA A 97 23.27 6.77 -27.73
C ALA A 97 23.76 5.70 -26.73
N ALA A 98 25.01 5.82 -26.26
CA ALA A 98 25.52 5.02 -25.15
C ALA A 98 24.66 5.31 -23.91
N ALA A 99 23.62 4.50 -23.70
CA ALA A 99 22.69 4.70 -22.61
C ALA A 99 23.42 4.42 -21.29
N ALA A 100 23.56 5.46 -20.46
CA ALA A 100 23.91 5.28 -19.06
C ALA A 100 22.98 4.21 -18.47
N ARG A 101 23.51 3.34 -17.58
CA ARG A 101 22.73 2.28 -16.91
C ARG A 101 21.45 2.87 -16.32
N ALA A 102 20.33 2.73 -17.04
CA ALA A 102 19.05 3.23 -16.57
C ALA A 102 18.54 2.28 -15.49
N VAL A 103 18.42 2.77 -14.26
CA VAL A 103 17.54 2.12 -13.28
C VAL A 103 16.11 2.41 -13.67
N VAL A 104 15.33 1.36 -13.86
CA VAL A 104 13.89 1.45 -14.12
C VAL A 104 13.14 0.80 -12.97
N LEU A 105 12.06 1.44 -12.52
CA LEU A 105 11.21 0.86 -11.49
C LEU A 105 10.18 -0.08 -12.13
N ASP A 106 10.19 -1.35 -11.71
CA ASP A 106 9.10 -2.29 -11.96
C ASP A 106 8.03 -2.07 -10.89
N VAL A 107 7.10 -1.17 -11.21
CA VAL A 107 6.07 -0.73 -10.29
C VAL A 107 4.90 -1.71 -10.29
N LYS A 108 4.58 -2.26 -9.12
CA LYS A 108 3.45 -3.16 -8.89
C LYS A 108 2.46 -2.51 -7.93
N LEU A 109 1.19 -2.44 -8.33
CA LEU A 109 0.10 -2.02 -7.48
C LEU A 109 -0.56 -3.25 -6.84
N VAL A 110 -0.74 -3.22 -5.52
CA VAL A 110 -1.45 -4.23 -4.75
C VAL A 110 -2.76 -3.63 -4.26
N ASP A 111 -3.87 -4.20 -4.69
CA ASP A 111 -5.19 -3.72 -4.30
C ASP A 111 -5.66 -4.35 -2.98
N VAL A 112 -5.07 -3.89 -1.89
CA VAL A 112 -5.43 -4.27 -0.51
C VAL A 112 -6.88 -3.89 -0.20
N SER A 113 -7.33 -2.73 -0.67
CA SER A 113 -8.67 -2.19 -0.42
C SER A 113 -9.77 -3.19 -0.81
N SER A 114 -9.72 -3.71 -2.04
CA SER A 114 -10.73 -4.64 -2.54
C SER A 114 -10.76 -5.95 -1.73
N GLU A 115 -9.59 -6.46 -1.33
CA GLU A 115 -9.48 -7.69 -0.56
C GLU A 115 -10.02 -7.52 0.86
N CYS A 116 -9.71 -6.41 1.52
CA CYS A 116 -10.30 -6.07 2.81
C CYS A 116 -11.82 -5.89 2.72
N LYS A 117 -12.32 -5.23 1.67
CA LYS A 117 -13.77 -5.07 1.44
C LYS A 117 -14.46 -6.42 1.22
N ALA A 118 -13.85 -7.33 0.47
CA ALA A 118 -14.36 -8.68 0.26
C ALA A 118 -14.42 -9.48 1.57
N ALA A 119 -13.37 -9.40 2.39
CA ALA A 119 -13.33 -10.04 3.70
C ALA A 119 -14.41 -9.49 4.65
N ILE A 120 -14.57 -8.17 4.70
CA ILE A 120 -15.63 -7.50 5.47
C ILE A 120 -17.01 -7.95 5.00
N ALA A 121 -17.29 -7.89 3.69
CA ALA A 121 -18.59 -8.27 3.13
C ALA A 121 -18.93 -9.74 3.41
N LYS A 122 -17.95 -10.65 3.27
CA LYS A 122 -18.13 -12.07 3.62
C LYS A 122 -18.49 -12.25 5.09
N ASN A 123 -17.83 -11.52 5.99
CA ASN A 123 -18.09 -11.58 7.41
C ASN A 123 -19.48 -11.01 7.77
N GLN A 124 -19.85 -9.87 7.18
CA GLN A 124 -21.17 -9.25 7.32
C GLN A 124 -22.28 -10.21 6.89
N ALA A 125 -22.14 -10.86 5.73
CA ALA A 125 -23.11 -11.84 5.24
C ALA A 125 -23.25 -13.04 6.21
N ALA A 126 -22.13 -13.55 6.73
CA ALA A 126 -22.14 -14.65 7.70
C ALA A 126 -22.85 -14.28 9.01
N ARG A 127 -22.69 -13.04 9.49
CA ARG A 127 -23.37 -12.55 10.70
C ARG A 127 -24.85 -12.29 10.49
N GLN A 128 -25.22 -11.71 9.35
CA GLN A 128 -26.63 -11.49 8.98
C GLN A 128 -27.39 -12.82 8.88
N ALA A 129 -26.72 -13.91 8.50
CA ALA A 129 -27.33 -15.25 8.44
C ALA A 129 -27.65 -15.87 9.83
N GLY A 130 -27.31 -15.22 10.96
CA GLY A 130 -27.51 -15.80 12.29
C GLY A 130 -27.63 -14.84 13.47
N GLY A 131 -27.66 -13.52 13.29
CA GLY A 131 -27.81 -12.59 14.43
C GLY A 131 -27.92 -11.12 14.07
N ASN A 132 -28.05 -10.29 15.12
CA ASN A 132 -28.01 -8.84 15.03
C ASN A 132 -26.56 -8.40 14.77
N TRP A 133 -26.30 -7.88 13.57
CA TRP A 133 -25.01 -7.28 13.23
C TRP A 133 -25.05 -5.75 13.38
N ALA A 134 -23.98 -5.18 13.91
CA ALA A 134 -23.71 -3.75 13.89
C ALA A 134 -22.29 -3.52 13.33
N PRO A 135 -22.11 -2.63 12.35
CA PRO A 135 -20.78 -2.31 11.83
C PRO A 135 -19.91 -1.63 12.89
N LEU A 136 -18.60 -1.88 12.83
CA LEU A 136 -17.65 -1.05 13.54
C LEU A 136 -17.54 0.31 12.86
N ALA A 137 -18.12 1.33 13.51
CA ALA A 137 -18.01 2.72 13.09
C ALA A 137 -16.84 3.43 13.80
N LEU A 138 -16.15 4.31 13.08
CA LEU A 138 -15.08 5.11 13.65
C LEU A 138 -15.62 6.04 14.75
N PRO A 139 -14.99 6.05 15.94
CA PRO A 139 -15.40 6.98 16.98
C PRO A 139 -15.02 8.41 16.60
N THR A 140 -16.03 9.24 16.31
CA THR A 140 -15.89 10.69 16.16
C THR A 140 -16.23 11.40 17.48
N PRO A 141 -15.48 12.45 17.89
CA PRO A 141 -14.31 13.09 17.25
C PRO A 141 -12.96 12.39 17.57
N PHE A 142 -11.87 12.82 16.91
CA PHE A 142 -10.52 12.22 16.94
C PHE A 142 -9.97 11.91 18.35
N GLY A 143 -10.30 12.70 19.38
CA GLY A 143 -9.90 12.41 20.76
C GLY A 143 -10.43 11.06 21.29
N LYS A 144 -11.61 10.62 20.82
CA LYS A 144 -12.13 9.29 21.14
C LYS A 144 -11.36 8.19 20.40
N ALA A 145 -10.92 8.44 19.18
CA ALA A 145 -10.05 7.53 18.43
C ALA A 145 -8.71 7.34 19.14
N VAL A 146 -8.06 8.42 19.59
CA VAL A 146 -6.80 8.34 20.37
C VAL A 146 -6.99 7.49 21.62
N LYS A 147 -8.10 7.68 22.35
CA LYS A 147 -8.41 6.86 23.53
C LYS A 147 -8.64 5.38 23.18
N ALA A 148 -9.28 5.09 22.05
CA ALA A 148 -9.49 3.72 21.57
C ALA A 148 -8.15 3.05 21.21
N ILE A 149 -7.27 3.76 20.51
CA ILE A 149 -5.92 3.30 20.16
C ILE A 149 -5.14 2.96 21.42
N ILE A 150 -5.05 3.89 22.37
CA ILE A 150 -4.31 3.69 23.62
C ILE A 150 -4.85 2.49 24.39
N ARG A 151 -6.17 2.32 24.45
CA ARG A 151 -6.79 1.16 25.11
C ARG A 151 -6.48 -0.15 24.40
N CYS A 152 -6.53 -0.19 23.07
CA CYS A 152 -6.21 -1.40 22.31
C CYS A 152 -4.74 -1.80 22.50
N GLN A 153 -3.84 -0.81 22.49
CA GLN A 153 -2.42 -1.04 22.73
C GLN A 153 -2.16 -1.54 24.15
N LEU A 154 -2.79 -0.95 25.18
CA LEU A 154 -2.65 -1.43 26.55
C LEU A 154 -3.21 -2.85 26.72
N ALA A 155 -4.38 -3.15 26.12
CA ALA A 155 -4.96 -4.50 26.09
C ALA A 155 -3.97 -5.54 25.53
N ARG A 156 -3.20 -5.16 24.51
CA ARG A 156 -2.14 -5.98 23.93
C ARG A 156 -0.94 -6.13 24.87
N ASP A 157 -0.37 -5.01 25.31
CA ASP A 157 0.95 -5.00 25.96
C ASP A 157 0.89 -5.40 27.43
N VAL A 158 -0.14 -4.97 28.16
CA VAL A 158 -0.28 -5.22 29.60
C VAL A 158 -1.02 -6.53 29.86
N TRP A 159 -2.05 -6.80 29.06
CA TRP A 159 -2.95 -7.94 29.28
C TRP A 159 -2.77 -9.09 28.29
N GLY A 160 -1.84 -8.96 27.33
CA GLY A 160 -1.53 -10.03 26.37
C GLY A 160 -2.67 -10.37 25.41
N ARG A 161 -3.73 -9.56 25.30
CA ARG A 161 -4.86 -9.85 24.42
C ARG A 161 -4.46 -9.63 22.97
N SER A 162 -4.58 -10.65 22.12
CA SER A 162 -4.39 -10.51 20.68
C SER A 162 -5.37 -9.50 20.09
N TYR A 163 -5.01 -8.92 18.94
CA TYR A 163 -5.91 -8.01 18.25
C TYR A 163 -7.15 -8.74 17.73
N ASP A 164 -7.04 -10.02 17.36
CA ASP A 164 -8.16 -10.88 17.01
C ASP A 164 -9.15 -11.02 18.16
N ALA A 165 -8.68 -11.29 19.39
CA ALA A 165 -9.57 -11.40 20.54
C ALA A 165 -10.27 -10.07 20.85
N GLN A 166 -9.58 -8.94 20.63
CA GLN A 166 -10.17 -7.61 20.78
C GLN A 166 -11.19 -7.30 19.67
N SER A 167 -10.90 -7.70 18.42
CA SER A 167 -11.81 -7.58 17.28
C SER A 167 -13.04 -8.46 17.46
N ASP A 168 -12.88 -9.72 17.88
CA ASP A 168 -13.99 -10.65 18.08
C ASP A 168 -14.98 -10.12 19.14
N ALA A 169 -14.46 -9.50 20.20
CA ALA A 169 -15.28 -8.88 21.25
C ALA A 169 -16.17 -7.74 20.75
N VAL A 170 -15.81 -7.08 19.65
CA VAL A 170 -16.62 -6.03 19.01
C VAL A 170 -17.25 -6.48 17.70
N GLY A 171 -17.10 -7.77 17.35
CA GLY A 171 -17.55 -8.30 16.08
C GLY A 171 -16.87 -7.59 14.90
N ALA A 172 -15.55 -7.54 14.86
CA ALA A 172 -14.78 -7.07 13.70
C ALA A 172 -14.02 -8.22 13.02
N ALA A 173 -13.86 -8.14 11.71
CA ALA A 173 -13.31 -9.17 10.84
C ALA A 173 -11.81 -8.95 10.58
N VAL A 174 -11.43 -7.74 10.15
CA VAL A 174 -10.06 -7.42 9.70
C VAL A 174 -9.44 -6.21 10.40
N ILE A 175 -10.18 -5.55 11.29
CA ILE A 175 -9.76 -4.35 12.02
C ILE A 175 -9.94 -4.52 13.53
N THR A 176 -9.13 -3.80 14.29
CA THR A 176 -9.23 -3.67 15.75
C THR A 176 -10.37 -2.71 16.16
N PRO A 177 -10.77 -2.69 17.45
CA PRO A 177 -11.79 -1.75 17.94
C PRO A 177 -11.49 -0.26 17.71
N ASP A 178 -10.23 0.12 17.50
CA ASP A 178 -9.84 1.49 17.15
C ASP A 178 -10.01 1.83 15.65
N ALA A 179 -10.36 0.83 14.82
CA ALA A 179 -10.59 0.92 13.37
C ALA A 179 -9.45 1.57 12.56
N ILE A 180 -8.25 1.61 13.13
CA ILE A 180 -7.03 2.14 12.50
C ILE A 180 -6.01 1.03 12.31
N HIS A 181 -5.95 0.06 13.24
CA HIS A 181 -5.09 -1.11 13.08
C HIS A 181 -5.85 -2.28 12.45
N ILE A 182 -5.09 -3.10 11.75
CA ILE A 182 -5.52 -4.41 11.30
C ILE A 182 -5.25 -5.43 12.41
N ASN A 183 -6.14 -6.40 12.57
CA ASN A 183 -5.90 -7.54 13.45
C ASN A 183 -4.99 -8.57 12.76
N GLU A 184 -4.64 -9.66 13.47
CA GLU A 184 -3.77 -10.70 12.93
C GLU A 184 -4.35 -11.33 11.65
N ARG A 185 -5.67 -11.60 11.59
CA ARG A 185 -6.34 -12.07 10.35
C ARG A 185 -6.15 -11.10 9.18
N GLY A 186 -6.29 -9.80 9.42
CA GLY A 186 -6.05 -8.75 8.42
C GLY A 186 -4.58 -8.69 8.00
N ALA A 187 -3.65 -8.88 8.93
CA ALA A 187 -2.23 -8.95 8.65
C ALA A 187 -1.86 -10.15 7.78
N ASP A 188 -2.42 -11.33 8.07
CA ASP A 188 -2.20 -12.54 7.27
C ASP A 188 -2.70 -12.37 5.83
N LEU A 189 -3.86 -11.71 5.65
CA LEU A 189 -4.38 -11.34 4.33
C LEU A 189 -3.39 -10.44 3.57
N LEU A 190 -2.86 -9.40 4.22
CA LEU A 190 -1.84 -8.53 3.63
C LEU A 190 -0.58 -9.31 3.25
N VAL A 191 -0.05 -10.14 4.15
CA VAL A 191 1.15 -10.94 3.90
C VAL A 191 0.94 -11.86 2.69
N GLY A 192 -0.23 -12.51 2.58
CA GLY A 192 -0.58 -13.33 1.43
C GLY A 192 -0.55 -12.56 0.10
N LEU A 193 -1.12 -11.36 0.07
CA LEU A 193 -1.11 -10.49 -1.11
C LEU A 193 0.30 -10.03 -1.49
N LEU A 194 1.11 -9.66 -0.49
CA LEU A 194 2.49 -9.27 -0.70
C LEU A 194 3.33 -10.44 -1.23
N ALA A 195 3.20 -11.63 -0.63
CA ALA A 195 3.91 -12.82 -1.05
C ALA A 195 3.60 -13.19 -2.51
N ALA A 196 2.33 -13.12 -2.93
CA ALA A 196 1.93 -13.37 -4.32
C ALA A 196 2.62 -12.43 -5.33
N GLN A 197 2.98 -11.21 -4.91
CA GLN A 197 3.64 -10.22 -5.78
C GLN A 197 5.17 -10.33 -5.77
N LEU A 198 5.74 -10.80 -4.66
CA LEU A 198 7.18 -10.94 -4.44
C LEU A 198 7.74 -12.27 -4.97
N VAL A 199 6.96 -13.35 -5.02
CA VAL A 199 7.42 -14.71 -5.41
C VAL A 199 7.47 -14.92 -6.94
N LYS A 200 7.32 -13.88 -7.77
CA LYS A 200 7.66 -14.02 -9.21
C LYS A 200 9.17 -14.30 -9.35
N PRO A 201 9.59 -15.44 -9.94
CA PRO A 201 11.00 -15.75 -10.09
C PRO A 201 11.72 -14.63 -10.84
N LEU A 202 12.86 -14.18 -10.29
CA LEU A 202 13.81 -13.38 -11.05
C LEU A 202 14.16 -14.18 -12.31
N ALA A 203 14.00 -13.55 -13.49
CA ALA A 203 14.43 -14.18 -14.74
C ALA A 203 15.89 -14.66 -14.58
N PRO A 204 16.24 -15.86 -15.06
CA PRO A 204 17.61 -16.34 -14.99
C PRO A 204 18.54 -15.33 -15.69
N PRO A 205 19.78 -15.16 -15.19
CA PRO A 205 20.74 -14.25 -15.80
C PRO A 205 20.95 -14.65 -17.28
N PRO A 206 21.11 -13.67 -18.19
CA PRO A 206 21.38 -13.97 -19.58
C PRO A 206 22.66 -14.81 -19.70
N PRO A 207 22.73 -15.75 -20.67
CA PRO A 207 23.92 -16.56 -20.87
C PRO A 207 25.13 -15.66 -21.19
N PRO A 208 26.35 -16.07 -20.81
CA PRO A 208 27.55 -15.32 -21.12
C PRO A 208 27.69 -15.14 -22.64
N PRO A 209 28.19 -13.98 -23.12
CA PRO A 209 28.43 -13.76 -24.54
C PRO A 209 29.41 -14.81 -25.07
N LYS A 210 29.11 -15.32 -26.28
CA LYS A 210 30.00 -16.22 -27.04
C LYS A 210 31.14 -15.44 -27.67
#